data_AF-A0A1N6IG37-F1
#
_entry.id   AF-A0A1N6IG37-F1
#
_cell.length_a   1.000
_cell.length_b   1.000
_cell.length_c   1.000
_cell.angle_alpha   90.00
_cell.angle_beta   90.00
_cell.angle_gamma   90.00
#
_symmetry.space_group_name_H-M   'P 1'
#
loop_
_entity.id
_entity.type
_entity.pdbx_description
1 polymer ?
#
loop_
_entity_poly.entity_id
_entity_poly.type
_entity_poly.pdbx_seq_one_letter_code
_entity_poly.pdbx_strand_id
1 'polypeptide(L)'
;MASRPTPSEVLDRDGHDQGPGGWSRKQDRASLQPFLQGPQAFCREGEIDCDEYGRILVRFHWDLADAYSMRCRVSQSWAGKGWGGMVIPRIGMEVVVEFLEGDPDKPLVTGCVYNGKNEVPYELPKHKTRSTFKSDTHQGRGFNELRFEDEKGREEIFVHAQLDHNTKVLNHQTTRVDRTKVESIGAASLREVRLVDVHNVGMDMTFNVGTGPHGSFVRAPLTGNSQGIRVAAYNFEKSFPDLSGKGNFTVNATSTIALSAGANWSQNVDGQASMTYGRNLSQTVRDNVRENTGKDHSHVVGAKYRLDAHEEIHLRSGAAEIRLKADGTIIINGKDLTAMLSGDTSVTSGGKIGLKGQRIDLN
;
A
#
# COMPACT_ATOMS: atom_id res chain seq x y z
N MET A 1 57.06 -42.88 -59.21
CA MET A 1 57.02 -41.40 -59.24
C MET A 1 58.23 -40.89 -58.50
N ALA A 2 59.11 -40.21 -59.23
CA ALA A 2 60.31 -39.45 -58.87
C ALA A 2 61.00 -39.69 -57.50
N SER A 3 62.15 -40.35 -57.60
CA SER A 3 63.31 -40.22 -56.72
C SER A 3 63.81 -38.77 -56.63
N ARG A 4 64.14 -38.29 -55.43
CA ARG A 4 65.06 -37.15 -55.24
C ARG A 4 66.45 -37.69 -54.84
N PRO A 5 67.55 -37.16 -55.40
CA PRO A 5 68.89 -37.68 -55.23
C PRO A 5 69.67 -37.08 -54.05
N THR A 6 70.70 -37.81 -53.63
CA THR A 6 71.79 -37.45 -52.71
C THR A 6 72.87 -36.57 -53.40
N PRO A 7 73.82 -35.98 -52.64
CA PRO A 7 74.40 -34.66 -52.93
C PRO A 7 75.73 -34.72 -53.70
N SER A 8 76.11 -33.60 -54.32
CA SER A 8 77.49 -33.32 -54.73
C SER A 8 77.85 -31.85 -54.49
N GLU A 9 78.98 -31.68 -53.83
CA GLU A 9 79.63 -30.46 -53.34
C GLU A 9 79.96 -29.47 -54.46
N VAL A 10 79.93 -28.15 -54.17
CA VAL A 10 81.03 -27.20 -54.45
C VAL A 10 80.97 -26.06 -53.41
N LEU A 11 82.15 -25.77 -52.88
CA LEU A 11 82.53 -24.79 -51.86
C LEU A 11 82.20 -23.32 -52.23
N ASP A 12 81.99 -22.48 -51.22
CA ASP A 12 82.72 -21.20 -51.20
C ASP A 12 83.02 -20.74 -49.76
N ARG A 13 84.08 -19.97 -49.70
CA ARG A 13 84.89 -19.50 -48.59
C ARG A 13 84.15 -18.51 -47.69
N ASP A 14 84.34 -18.68 -46.38
CA ASP A 14 84.98 -17.69 -45.51
C ASP A 14 84.83 -18.15 -44.06
N GLY A 15 85.98 -18.40 -43.42
CA GLY A 15 86.03 -18.80 -42.02
C GLY A 15 85.78 -17.61 -41.11
N HIS A 16 84.75 -17.71 -40.26
CA HIS A 16 84.81 -17.11 -38.93
C HIS A 16 84.08 -18.02 -37.91
N ASP A 17 84.85 -18.31 -36.88
CA ASP A 17 84.62 -19.14 -35.70
C ASP A 17 83.43 -18.64 -34.86
N GLN A 18 82.42 -19.50 -34.66
CA GLN A 18 81.34 -19.29 -33.69
C GLN A 18 81.71 -20.08 -32.43
N GLY A 19 82.38 -19.42 -31.49
CA GLY A 19 82.59 -19.96 -30.14
C GLY A 19 81.25 -20.27 -29.45
N PRO A 20 81.20 -21.23 -28.51
CA PRO A 20 79.94 -21.61 -27.88
C PRO A 20 79.45 -20.47 -26.98
N GLY A 21 78.36 -19.83 -27.40
CA GLY A 21 77.65 -18.80 -26.64
C GLY A 21 77.25 -19.30 -25.25
N GLY A 22 77.45 -18.43 -24.26
CA GLY A 22 77.10 -18.67 -22.86
C GLY A 22 75.61 -18.94 -22.68
N TRP A 23 75.29 -20.17 -22.31
CA TRP A 23 73.97 -20.52 -21.81
C TRP A 23 73.83 -20.03 -20.36
N SER A 24 73.10 -18.94 -20.16
CA SER A 24 72.60 -18.57 -18.83
C SER A 24 71.63 -19.66 -18.36
N ARG A 25 72.10 -20.51 -17.44
CA ARG A 25 71.28 -21.56 -16.80
C ARG A 25 70.20 -20.88 -15.95
N LYS A 26 68.97 -20.75 -16.48
CA LYS A 26 67.81 -20.41 -15.64
C LYS A 26 67.57 -21.59 -14.70
N GLN A 27 67.60 -21.31 -13.41
CA GLN A 27 67.36 -22.30 -12.37
C GLN A 27 65.87 -22.66 -12.39
N ASP A 28 65.53 -23.85 -12.86
CA ASP A 28 64.17 -24.38 -12.80
C ASP A 28 63.79 -24.57 -11.32
N ARG A 29 63.05 -23.61 -10.78
CA ARG A 29 62.45 -23.70 -9.45
C ARG A 29 61.10 -24.39 -9.56
N ALA A 30 61.12 -25.72 -9.57
CA ALA A 30 59.95 -26.50 -9.20
C ALA A 30 59.78 -26.44 -7.66
N SER A 31 59.34 -25.29 -7.14
CA SER A 31 58.88 -25.19 -5.76
C SER A 31 57.42 -25.63 -5.68
N LEU A 32 57.11 -26.53 -4.75
CA LEU A 32 55.75 -26.95 -4.44
C LEU A 32 54.85 -25.74 -4.22
N GLN A 33 53.71 -25.69 -4.91
CA GLN A 33 52.70 -24.66 -4.69
C GLN A 33 52.11 -24.82 -3.29
N PRO A 34 52.24 -23.81 -2.40
CA PRO A 34 51.65 -23.88 -1.08
C PRO A 34 50.12 -23.81 -1.19
N PHE A 35 49.44 -24.75 -0.52
CA PHE A 35 47.99 -24.79 -0.37
C PHE A 35 47.59 -23.98 0.88
N LEU A 36 46.69 -23.00 0.72
CA LEU A 36 46.32 -22.03 1.75
C LEU A 36 44.93 -22.30 2.36
N GLN A 37 44.83 -22.17 3.68
CA GLN A 37 43.56 -22.01 4.40
C GLN A 37 43.06 -20.56 4.26
N GLY A 38 41.74 -20.37 4.11
CA GLY A 38 41.14 -19.11 3.63
C GLY A 38 41.37 -17.89 4.54
N PRO A 39 41.58 -16.67 4.00
CA PRO A 39 41.82 -15.43 4.76
C PRO A 39 40.54 -14.74 5.27
N GLN A 40 40.68 -13.71 6.09
CA GLN A 40 39.55 -12.86 6.54
C GLN A 40 39.63 -11.45 5.94
N ALA A 41 38.48 -10.81 5.70
CA ALA A 41 38.41 -9.41 5.29
C ALA A 41 38.91 -8.52 6.43
N PHE A 42 39.75 -7.55 6.09
CA PHE A 42 40.48 -6.71 7.04
C PHE A 42 40.43 -5.24 6.63
N CYS A 43 40.74 -4.34 7.56
CA CYS A 43 40.55 -2.91 7.38
C CYS A 43 41.76 -2.08 7.76
N ARG A 44 41.83 -0.87 7.19
CA ARG A 44 42.58 0.24 7.77
C ARG A 44 41.76 1.03 8.80
N GLU A 45 40.49 1.39 8.54
CA GLU A 45 39.60 2.17 9.41
C GLU A 45 38.09 1.90 9.16
N GLY A 46 37.26 1.86 10.22
CA GLY A 46 35.79 1.84 10.12
C GLY A 46 35.11 0.47 10.17
N GLU A 47 33.91 0.33 9.58
CA GLU A 47 33.12 -0.92 9.47
C GLU A 47 33.16 -1.53 8.04
N ILE A 48 33.39 -0.69 7.03
CA ILE A 48 33.45 -1.06 5.62
C ILE A 48 34.63 -0.31 4.99
N ASP A 49 35.50 -1.02 4.28
CA ASP A 49 36.66 -0.43 3.60
C ASP A 49 36.81 -1.00 2.18
N CYS A 50 36.35 -0.24 1.18
CA CYS A 50 36.52 -0.54 -0.23
C CYS A 50 36.97 0.68 -1.03
N ASP A 51 37.62 0.46 -2.18
CA ASP A 51 37.96 1.53 -3.11
C ASP A 51 36.89 1.74 -4.21
N GLU A 52 37.18 2.61 -5.17
CA GLU A 52 36.29 2.95 -6.31
C GLU A 52 35.88 1.76 -7.20
N TYR A 53 36.60 0.63 -7.11
CA TYR A 53 36.31 -0.61 -7.85
C TYR A 53 35.65 -1.67 -6.97
N GLY A 54 35.32 -1.35 -5.71
CA GLY A 54 34.78 -2.31 -4.75
C GLY A 54 35.81 -3.34 -4.25
N ARG A 55 37.11 -3.03 -4.34
CA ARG A 55 38.18 -3.93 -3.86
C ARG A 55 38.40 -3.75 -2.36
N ILE A 56 38.64 -4.85 -1.66
CA ILE A 56 38.85 -4.87 -0.21
C ILE A 56 40.29 -5.24 0.15
N LEU A 57 40.69 -4.97 1.39
CA LEU A 57 41.89 -5.53 1.98
C LEU A 57 41.54 -6.83 2.70
N VAL A 58 42.47 -7.77 2.71
CA VAL A 58 42.33 -9.06 3.42
C VAL A 58 43.54 -9.28 4.31
N ARG A 59 43.34 -10.01 5.40
CA ARG A 59 44.42 -10.50 6.26
C ARG A 59 44.47 -12.01 6.14
N PHE A 60 45.63 -12.51 5.72
CA PHE A 60 45.87 -13.94 5.64
C PHE A 60 46.24 -14.51 7.00
N HIS A 61 45.80 -15.74 7.29
CA HIS A 61 46.05 -16.37 8.59
C HIS A 61 47.52 -16.67 8.89
N TRP A 62 48.34 -16.82 7.84
CA TRP A 62 49.79 -17.03 7.95
C TRP A 62 50.58 -15.72 8.02
N ASP A 63 49.94 -14.56 7.90
CA ASP A 63 50.60 -13.27 8.07
C ASP A 63 50.76 -12.94 9.55
N LEU A 64 51.94 -13.28 10.07
CA LEU A 64 52.35 -13.03 11.46
C LEU A 64 52.79 -11.57 11.69
N ALA A 65 53.06 -10.81 10.63
CA ALA A 65 53.54 -9.43 10.72
C ALA A 65 52.40 -8.40 10.80
N ASP A 66 51.15 -8.85 10.65
CA ASP A 66 49.96 -7.99 10.60
C ASP A 66 50.06 -6.91 9.51
N ALA A 67 50.58 -7.30 8.34
CA ALA A 67 50.74 -6.42 7.21
C ALA A 67 49.43 -6.32 6.40
N TYR A 68 49.31 -5.25 5.62
CA TYR A 68 48.18 -5.08 4.71
C TYR A 68 48.41 -5.85 3.40
N SER A 69 47.41 -6.57 2.93
CA SER A 69 47.41 -7.08 1.55
C SER A 69 47.37 -5.95 0.51
N MET A 70 47.57 -6.29 -0.76
CA MET A 70 47.06 -5.45 -1.85
C MET A 70 45.53 -5.44 -1.87
N ARG A 71 44.93 -4.50 -2.61
CA ARG A 71 43.48 -4.46 -2.84
C ARG A 71 43.03 -5.63 -3.71
N CYS A 72 42.27 -6.56 -3.15
CA CYS A 72 41.75 -7.74 -3.81
C CYS A 72 40.40 -7.43 -4.46
N ARG A 73 40.21 -7.86 -5.72
CA ARG A 73 38.88 -7.82 -6.35
C ARG A 73 37.93 -8.80 -5.67
N VAL A 74 36.65 -8.46 -5.64
CA VAL A 74 35.59 -9.29 -5.07
C VAL A 74 34.68 -9.76 -6.18
N SER A 75 34.52 -11.09 -6.29
CA SER A 75 33.55 -11.72 -7.17
C SER A 75 32.13 -11.28 -6.79
N GLN A 76 31.34 -10.88 -7.78
CA GLN A 76 29.94 -10.49 -7.62
C GLN A 76 29.05 -11.50 -8.34
N SER A 77 27.81 -11.64 -7.89
CA SER A 77 26.84 -12.56 -8.52
C SER A 77 26.46 -12.16 -9.95
N TRP A 78 26.53 -10.86 -10.28
CA TRP A 78 26.25 -10.34 -11.62
C TRP A 78 26.94 -8.99 -11.84
N ALA A 79 27.83 -8.87 -12.83
CA ALA A 79 28.61 -7.63 -13.06
C ALA A 79 28.58 -7.20 -14.53
N GLY A 80 27.92 -6.08 -14.81
CA GLY A 80 27.84 -5.44 -16.13
C GLY A 80 28.42 -4.03 -16.14
N LYS A 81 28.37 -3.36 -17.30
CA LYS A 81 28.86 -1.98 -17.48
C LYS A 81 27.88 -0.98 -16.84
N GLY A 82 28.00 -0.75 -15.54
CA GLY A 82 27.18 0.21 -14.77
C GLY A 82 25.88 -0.38 -14.21
N TRP A 83 25.74 -1.70 -14.19
CA TRP A 83 24.56 -2.42 -13.66
C TRP A 83 24.98 -3.81 -13.17
N GLY A 84 24.26 -4.38 -12.20
CA GLY A 84 24.58 -5.68 -11.60
C GLY A 84 24.29 -5.75 -10.10
N GLY A 85 24.81 -6.78 -9.45
CA GLY A 85 24.85 -6.92 -7.99
C GLY A 85 26.15 -6.37 -7.42
N MET A 86 26.07 -5.76 -6.24
CA MET A 86 27.24 -5.28 -5.49
C MET A 86 27.02 -5.55 -4.01
N VAL A 87 27.76 -6.50 -3.45
CA VAL A 87 27.82 -6.77 -2.01
C VAL A 87 29.28 -6.71 -1.61
N ILE A 88 29.61 -5.72 -0.77
CA ILE A 88 30.96 -5.51 -0.26
C ILE A 88 31.09 -6.24 1.08
N PRO A 89 32.02 -7.21 1.20
CA PRO A 89 32.32 -7.83 2.48
C PRO A 89 32.72 -6.77 3.51
N ARG A 90 32.09 -6.80 4.68
CA ARG A 90 32.44 -5.94 5.81
C ARG A 90 33.65 -6.48 6.54
N ILE A 91 34.26 -5.63 7.34
CA ILE A 91 35.46 -5.97 8.10
C ILE A 91 35.13 -7.08 9.10
N GLY A 92 36.02 -8.07 9.22
CA GLY A 92 35.83 -9.22 10.10
C GLY A 92 35.01 -10.35 9.47
N MET A 93 34.39 -10.14 8.30
CA MET A 93 33.80 -11.23 7.52
C MET A 93 34.90 -12.14 6.97
N GLU A 94 34.69 -13.46 7.03
CA GLU A 94 35.62 -14.42 6.45
C GLU A 94 35.35 -14.61 4.95
N VAL A 95 36.43 -14.58 4.17
CA VAL A 95 36.36 -14.56 2.70
C VAL A 95 37.18 -15.68 2.11
N VAL A 96 36.69 -16.26 1.02
CA VAL A 96 37.45 -17.23 0.24
C VAL A 96 38.26 -16.45 -0.79
N VAL A 97 39.58 -16.65 -0.78
CA VAL A 97 40.48 -16.04 -1.77
C VAL A 97 41.11 -17.13 -2.63
N GLU A 98 40.95 -16.96 -3.93
CA GLU A 98 41.64 -17.73 -4.95
C GLU A 98 42.76 -16.90 -5.55
N PHE A 99 43.76 -17.57 -6.09
CA PHE A 99 44.91 -16.96 -6.73
C PHE A 99 44.86 -17.26 -8.22
N LEU A 100 44.77 -16.22 -9.05
CA LEU A 100 44.64 -16.39 -10.50
C LEU A 100 45.87 -17.13 -11.04
N GLU A 101 45.63 -18.23 -11.75
CA GLU A 101 46.70 -19.12 -12.26
C GLU A 101 47.60 -19.72 -11.15
N GLY A 102 47.13 -19.70 -9.89
CA GLY A 102 47.91 -20.14 -8.73
C GLY A 102 49.00 -19.16 -8.29
N ASP A 103 48.99 -17.92 -8.80
CA ASP A 103 49.96 -16.88 -8.50
C ASP A 103 49.59 -16.13 -7.19
N PRO A 104 50.37 -16.28 -6.09
CA PRO A 104 50.10 -15.61 -4.82
C PRO A 104 49.99 -14.07 -4.91
N ASP A 105 50.59 -13.47 -5.94
CA ASP A 105 50.55 -12.03 -6.17
C ASP A 105 49.27 -11.57 -6.90
N LYS A 106 48.38 -12.49 -7.28
CA LYS A 106 47.11 -12.21 -7.98
C LYS A 106 45.87 -12.72 -7.22
N PRO A 107 45.61 -12.24 -6.00
CA PRO A 107 44.44 -12.66 -5.22
C PRO A 107 43.11 -12.13 -5.78
N LEU A 108 42.09 -12.98 -5.73
CA LEU A 108 40.70 -12.70 -6.05
C LEU A 108 39.80 -13.28 -4.97
N VAL A 109 38.97 -12.46 -4.33
CA VAL A 109 37.96 -12.94 -3.39
C VAL A 109 36.81 -13.58 -4.17
N THR A 110 36.50 -14.85 -3.93
CA THR A 110 35.47 -15.62 -4.67
C THR A 110 34.22 -15.91 -3.86
N GLY A 111 34.24 -15.72 -2.55
CA GLY A 111 33.06 -15.92 -1.70
C GLY A 111 33.24 -15.43 -0.27
N CYS A 112 32.17 -15.54 0.52
CA CYS A 112 32.16 -15.31 1.97
C CYS A 112 31.63 -16.55 2.68
N VAL A 113 32.14 -16.85 3.86
CA VAL A 113 31.73 -18.01 4.66
C VAL A 113 31.36 -17.60 6.08
N TYR A 114 30.32 -18.24 6.62
CA TYR A 114 29.97 -18.15 8.03
C TYR A 114 30.93 -19.00 8.87
N ASN A 115 31.13 -18.62 10.13
CA ASN A 115 32.02 -19.31 11.07
C ASN A 115 31.52 -19.11 12.52
N GLY A 116 32.29 -19.56 13.52
CA GLY A 116 31.86 -19.45 14.93
C GLY A 116 31.77 -18.03 15.49
N LYS A 117 32.35 -17.02 14.81
CA LYS A 117 32.20 -15.60 15.16
C LYS A 117 31.12 -14.91 14.32
N ASN A 118 31.09 -15.23 13.02
CA ASN A 118 30.11 -14.75 12.07
C ASN A 118 29.01 -15.79 11.90
N GLU A 119 27.99 -15.72 12.76
CA GLU A 119 26.89 -16.67 12.77
C GLU A 119 25.98 -16.54 11.53
N VAL A 120 25.33 -17.65 11.18
CA VAL A 120 24.29 -17.67 10.14
C VAL A 120 23.09 -16.79 10.55
N PRO A 121 22.35 -16.18 9.60
CA PRO A 121 21.26 -15.26 9.92
C PRO A 121 20.08 -15.88 10.69
N TYR A 122 19.93 -17.21 10.60
CA TYR A 122 18.91 -18.00 11.28
C TYR A 122 19.52 -19.31 11.80
N GLU A 123 19.05 -19.77 12.96
CA GLU A 123 19.48 -21.01 13.60
C GLU A 123 19.36 -22.22 12.67
N LEU A 124 20.47 -22.92 12.42
CA LEU A 124 20.54 -24.16 11.64
C LEU A 124 20.85 -25.36 12.56
N PRO A 125 20.30 -26.56 12.29
CA PRO A 125 19.53 -26.95 11.10
C PRO A 125 18.01 -26.66 11.18
N LYS A 126 17.54 -26.00 12.25
CA LYS A 126 16.12 -25.74 12.52
C LYS A 126 15.41 -24.98 11.41
N HIS A 127 16.06 -24.00 10.78
CA HIS A 127 15.51 -23.18 9.70
C HIS A 127 16.11 -23.49 8.32
N LYS A 128 16.42 -24.77 8.06
CA LYS A 128 17.06 -25.23 6.81
C LYS A 128 16.27 -24.96 5.52
N THR A 129 14.97 -24.66 5.61
CA THR A 129 14.08 -24.34 4.48
C THR A 129 14.00 -22.83 4.20
N ARG A 130 14.73 -22.01 4.96
CA ARG A 130 14.76 -20.56 4.77
C ARG A 130 15.93 -20.14 3.90
N SER A 131 15.63 -19.31 2.91
CA SER A 131 16.60 -18.57 2.13
C SER A 131 16.44 -17.09 2.40
N THR A 132 17.54 -16.36 2.62
CA THR A 132 17.45 -14.92 2.95
C THR A 132 18.58 -14.11 2.34
N PHE A 133 18.25 -12.88 1.97
CA PHE A 133 19.19 -11.79 1.74
C PHE A 133 18.94 -10.72 2.79
N LYS A 134 19.74 -10.77 3.86
CA LYS A 134 19.61 -9.91 5.04
C LYS A 134 20.82 -9.00 5.17
N SER A 135 20.57 -7.70 5.26
CA SER A 135 21.60 -6.67 5.48
C SER A 135 21.71 -6.32 6.97
N ASP A 136 22.68 -5.48 7.32
CA ASP A 136 22.78 -4.89 8.64
C ASP A 136 22.97 -3.37 8.52
N THR A 137 22.38 -2.60 9.41
CA THR A 137 22.43 -1.14 9.33
C THR A 137 23.82 -0.65 9.68
N HIS A 138 24.51 -0.04 8.71
CA HIS A 138 25.85 0.53 8.93
C HIS A 138 25.81 1.59 10.03
N GLN A 139 26.72 1.48 11.01
CA GLN A 139 26.79 2.40 12.17
C GLN A 139 25.47 2.56 12.92
N GLY A 140 24.62 1.53 12.93
CA GLY A 140 23.30 1.60 13.55
C GLY A 140 22.80 0.24 14.00
N ARG A 141 21.51 0.16 14.30
CA ARG A 141 20.83 -1.09 14.64
C ARG A 141 19.65 -1.28 13.69
N GLY A 142 19.48 -2.49 13.18
CA GLY A 142 18.36 -2.84 12.31
C GLY A 142 18.83 -3.47 11.01
N PHE A 143 17.89 -3.88 10.16
CA PHE A 143 18.22 -4.60 8.92
C PHE A 143 17.16 -4.41 7.84
N ASN A 144 17.57 -4.49 6.58
CA ASN A 144 16.66 -4.79 5.48
C ASN A 144 16.76 -6.27 5.13
N GLU A 145 15.64 -6.90 4.77
CA GLU A 145 15.60 -8.33 4.46
C GLU A 145 14.62 -8.66 3.35
N LEU A 146 15.05 -9.57 2.46
CA LEU A 146 14.19 -10.36 1.60
C LEU A 146 14.38 -11.83 1.97
N ARG A 147 13.33 -12.48 2.47
CA ARG A 147 13.37 -13.87 2.92
C ARG A 147 12.29 -14.71 2.26
N PHE A 148 12.64 -15.95 1.94
CA PHE A 148 11.77 -17.00 1.45
C PHE A 148 11.75 -18.15 2.47
N GLU A 149 10.55 -18.61 2.83
CA GLU A 149 10.31 -19.85 3.58
C GLU A 149 9.65 -20.84 2.64
N ASP A 150 10.25 -22.02 2.49
CA ASP A 150 9.78 -23.09 1.58
C ASP A 150 9.22 -24.31 2.34
N GLU A 151 9.04 -24.21 3.66
CA GLU A 151 8.38 -25.26 4.45
C GLU A 151 6.90 -25.40 4.02
N LYS A 152 6.51 -26.62 3.63
CA LYS A 152 5.17 -26.92 3.10
C LYS A 152 4.05 -26.48 4.05
N GLY A 153 3.11 -25.71 3.53
CA GLY A 153 1.98 -25.15 4.28
C GLY A 153 2.32 -23.96 5.16
N ARG A 154 3.57 -23.47 5.11
CA ARG A 154 4.07 -22.29 5.83
C ARG A 154 4.87 -21.37 4.91
N GLU A 155 4.74 -21.54 3.60
CA GLU A 155 5.48 -20.81 2.60
C GLU A 155 5.26 -19.30 2.77
N GLU A 156 6.33 -18.53 2.65
CA GLU A 156 6.28 -17.08 2.87
C GLU A 156 7.36 -16.36 2.08
N ILE A 157 7.00 -15.21 1.50
CA ILE A 157 7.96 -14.19 1.12
C ILE A 157 7.82 -13.05 2.14
N PHE A 158 8.91 -12.72 2.83
CA PHE A 158 8.98 -11.65 3.81
C PHE A 158 9.90 -10.55 3.28
N VAL A 159 9.37 -9.33 3.23
CA VAL A 159 10.11 -8.11 2.85
C VAL A 159 10.08 -7.17 4.03
N HIS A 160 11.26 -6.79 4.52
CA HIS A 160 11.43 -5.82 5.59
C HIS A 160 12.30 -4.66 5.14
N ALA A 161 11.80 -3.45 5.30
CA ALA A 161 12.54 -2.21 5.15
C ALA A 161 12.72 -1.57 6.52
N GLN A 162 13.97 -1.25 6.88
CA GLN A 162 14.30 -0.68 8.18
C GLN A 162 13.79 0.76 8.36
N LEU A 163 13.67 1.50 7.25
CA LEU A 163 13.23 2.90 7.26
C LEU A 163 12.19 3.13 6.16
N ASP A 164 12.62 3.40 4.93
CA ASP A 164 11.73 3.70 3.80
C ASP A 164 11.61 2.50 2.84
N HIS A 165 10.41 2.27 2.33
CA HIS A 165 10.15 1.33 1.24
C HIS A 165 9.52 2.06 0.05
N ASN A 166 10.30 2.24 -1.02
CA ASN A 166 9.85 2.90 -2.24
C ASN A 166 9.64 1.88 -3.36
N THR A 167 8.46 1.91 -3.98
CA THR A 167 8.15 1.15 -5.21
C THR A 167 7.83 2.12 -6.33
N LYS A 168 8.56 2.03 -7.46
CA LYS A 168 8.32 2.85 -8.66
C LYS A 168 8.05 1.93 -9.85
N VAL A 169 6.85 2.04 -10.44
CA VAL A 169 6.43 1.26 -11.60
C VAL A 169 6.14 2.22 -12.75
N LEU A 170 6.80 2.02 -13.90
CA LEU A 170 6.69 2.94 -15.05
C LEU A 170 5.47 2.68 -15.93
N ASN A 171 4.90 1.47 -15.89
CA ASN A 171 3.78 1.09 -16.75
C ASN A 171 2.57 0.59 -15.93
N HIS A 172 2.50 -0.71 -15.64
CA HIS A 172 1.38 -1.31 -14.94
C HIS A 172 1.84 -2.06 -13.70
N GLN A 173 1.19 -1.79 -12.57
CA GLN A 173 1.29 -2.60 -11.36
C GLN A 173 0.00 -3.40 -11.23
N THR A 174 0.13 -4.73 -11.22
CA THR A 174 -0.98 -5.64 -10.95
C THR A 174 -0.78 -6.29 -9.59
N THR A 175 -1.87 -6.51 -8.87
CA THR A 175 -1.83 -7.22 -7.58
C THR A 175 -3.07 -8.10 -7.49
N ARG A 176 -2.85 -9.40 -7.36
CA ARG A 176 -3.87 -10.40 -7.13
C ARG A 176 -3.57 -11.05 -5.78
N VAL A 177 -4.55 -11.03 -4.89
CA VAL A 177 -4.50 -11.78 -3.63
C VAL A 177 -5.68 -12.74 -3.66
N ASP A 178 -5.40 -14.04 -3.69
CA ASP A 178 -6.46 -15.05 -3.87
C ASP A 178 -7.31 -15.26 -2.62
N ARG A 179 -6.81 -14.86 -1.45
CA ARG A 179 -7.51 -15.03 -0.17
C ARG A 179 -7.74 -13.71 0.57
N THR A 180 -6.75 -13.22 1.32
CA THR A 180 -6.94 -12.09 2.24
C THR A 180 -5.78 -11.08 2.13
N LYS A 181 -6.10 -9.80 1.95
CA LYS A 181 -5.15 -8.68 2.06
C LYS A 181 -5.43 -7.91 3.36
N VAL A 182 -4.40 -7.69 4.18
CA VAL A 182 -4.45 -6.81 5.35
C VAL A 182 -3.41 -5.71 5.17
N GLU A 183 -3.83 -4.46 5.36
CA GLU A 183 -2.98 -3.28 5.24
C GLU A 183 -3.23 -2.38 6.45
N SER A 184 -2.14 -1.95 7.11
CA SER A 184 -2.21 -1.15 8.34
C SER A 184 -1.19 -0.01 8.26
N ILE A 185 -1.68 1.22 8.30
CA ILE A 185 -0.85 2.43 8.25
C ILE A 185 -0.92 3.12 9.61
N GLY A 186 0.23 3.30 10.26
CA GLY A 186 0.30 3.81 11.64
C GLY A 186 0.08 5.32 11.78
N ALA A 187 0.28 6.10 10.71
CA ALA A 187 0.16 7.55 10.73
C ALA A 187 -0.85 8.05 9.68
N ALA A 188 -0.43 8.19 8.42
CA ALA A 188 -1.25 8.76 7.35
C ALA A 188 -1.09 8.00 6.03
N SER A 189 -2.17 7.90 5.25
CA SER A 189 -2.19 7.36 3.89
C SER A 189 -2.77 8.39 2.93
N LEU A 190 -2.09 8.62 1.80
CA LEU A 190 -2.55 9.47 0.70
C LEU A 190 -2.63 8.63 -0.56
N ARG A 191 -3.78 8.69 -1.24
CA ARG A 191 -4.01 8.02 -2.52
C ARG A 191 -4.51 9.04 -3.53
N GLU A 192 -3.73 9.27 -4.58
CA GLU A 192 -4.12 10.09 -5.72
C GLU A 192 -4.34 9.20 -6.94
N VAL A 193 -5.51 9.32 -7.57
CA VAL A 193 -5.82 8.66 -8.84
C VAL A 193 -6.32 9.74 -9.80
N ARG A 194 -5.57 9.97 -10.89
CA ARG A 194 -5.82 11.12 -11.79
C ARG A 194 -7.02 10.97 -12.72
N LEU A 195 -7.45 9.74 -12.98
CA LEU A 195 -8.55 9.46 -13.92
C LEU A 195 -9.73 8.80 -13.20
N VAL A 196 -9.67 7.50 -12.96
CA VAL A 196 -10.80 6.75 -12.38
C VAL A 196 -10.27 5.77 -11.33
N ASP A 197 -10.91 5.76 -10.16
CA ASP A 197 -10.75 4.74 -9.13
C ASP A 197 -12.08 3.99 -8.98
N VAL A 198 -12.04 2.66 -9.07
CA VAL A 198 -13.23 1.79 -8.98
C VAL A 198 -13.01 0.74 -7.90
N HIS A 199 -13.91 0.72 -6.92
CA HIS A 199 -13.95 -0.31 -5.88
C HIS A 199 -15.24 -1.13 -6.02
N ASN A 200 -15.10 -2.37 -6.47
CA ASN A 200 -16.20 -3.32 -6.50
C ASN A 200 -16.05 -4.26 -5.29
N VAL A 201 -16.96 -4.15 -4.32
CA VAL A 201 -17.01 -4.99 -3.13
C VAL A 201 -18.25 -5.86 -3.20
N GLY A 202 -18.08 -7.19 -3.20
CA GLY A 202 -19.19 -8.13 -3.41
C GLY A 202 -20.13 -8.28 -2.20
N MET A 203 -19.66 -7.92 -1.00
CA MET A 203 -20.39 -8.01 0.26
C MET A 203 -20.34 -6.65 0.97
N ASP A 204 -19.88 -6.58 2.22
CA ASP A 204 -19.86 -5.34 3.01
C ASP A 204 -18.60 -4.49 2.81
N MET A 205 -18.79 -3.16 2.81
CA MET A 205 -17.71 -2.17 2.93
C MET A 205 -18.00 -1.25 4.12
N THR A 206 -17.11 -1.26 5.12
CA THR A 206 -17.22 -0.40 6.31
C THR A 206 -16.11 0.65 6.30
N PHE A 207 -16.48 1.93 6.46
CA PHE A 207 -15.54 3.03 6.64
C PHE A 207 -15.73 3.69 8.01
N ASN A 208 -14.79 3.47 8.92
CA ASN A 208 -14.83 4.04 10.26
C ASN A 208 -13.92 5.26 10.35
N VAL A 209 -14.47 6.39 10.83
CA VAL A 209 -13.72 7.64 11.05
C VAL A 209 -13.82 8.03 12.53
N GLY A 210 -12.68 8.20 13.20
CA GLY A 210 -12.61 8.60 14.60
C GLY A 210 -12.12 7.49 15.55
N THR A 211 -11.54 7.89 16.69
CA THR A 211 -10.79 7.04 17.63
C THR A 211 -11.68 6.24 18.59
N GLY A 212 -12.69 5.54 18.07
CA GLY A 212 -13.51 4.63 18.86
C GLY A 212 -12.81 3.27 19.08
N PRO A 213 -12.93 2.63 20.27
CA PRO A 213 -12.32 1.33 20.56
C PRO A 213 -12.83 0.17 19.69
N HIS A 214 -13.89 0.39 18.91
CA HIS A 214 -14.47 -0.57 17.96
C HIS A 214 -13.90 -0.44 16.52
N GLY A 215 -13.07 0.58 16.23
CA GLY A 215 -12.59 0.85 14.87
C GLY A 215 -11.22 0.25 14.50
N SER A 216 -10.40 -0.14 15.48
CA SER A 216 -9.02 -0.62 15.24
C SER A 216 -8.93 -2.14 15.35
N PHE A 217 -8.85 -2.81 14.19
CA PHE A 217 -8.64 -4.27 14.10
C PHE A 217 -7.18 -4.67 14.34
N VAL A 218 -6.23 -3.83 13.92
CA VAL A 218 -4.80 -4.01 14.20
C VAL A 218 -4.45 -3.18 15.43
N ARG A 219 -4.07 -3.85 16.53
CA ARG A 219 -3.71 -3.22 17.82
C ARG A 219 -2.20 -3.25 18.03
N ALA A 220 -1.68 -2.41 18.93
CA ALA A 220 -0.24 -2.28 19.21
C ALA A 220 0.54 -3.62 19.40
N PRO A 221 -0.02 -4.70 19.99
CA PRO A 221 0.67 -5.98 20.08
C PRO A 221 0.90 -6.67 18.72
N LEU A 222 0.07 -6.40 17.71
CA LEU A 222 0.18 -6.98 16.35
C LEU A 222 1.20 -6.22 15.49
N THR A 223 1.42 -4.93 15.74
CA THR A 223 2.39 -4.10 14.99
C THR A 223 3.83 -4.27 15.47
N GLY A 224 4.04 -4.77 16.69
CA GLY A 224 5.38 -5.08 17.24
C GLY A 224 5.85 -6.52 17.01
N ASN A 225 5.08 -7.36 16.30
CA ASN A 225 5.41 -8.75 16.06
C ASN A 225 6.48 -8.88 14.97
N SER A 226 7.55 -9.64 15.22
CA SER A 226 8.63 -9.91 14.26
C SER A 226 8.19 -10.72 13.02
N GLN A 227 7.01 -11.33 13.05
CA GLN A 227 6.34 -11.99 11.93
C GLN A 227 5.39 -11.06 11.15
N GLY A 228 5.36 -9.75 11.49
CA GLY A 228 4.49 -8.74 10.89
C GLY A 228 3.01 -8.93 11.21
N ILE A 229 2.16 -8.19 10.50
CA ILE A 229 0.69 -8.23 10.67
C ILE A 229 0.02 -9.46 10.03
N ARG A 230 0.79 -10.44 9.51
CA ARG A 230 0.25 -11.64 8.84
C ARG A 230 -0.74 -12.42 9.71
N VAL A 231 -0.51 -12.46 11.02
CA VAL A 231 -1.42 -13.13 11.98
C VAL A 231 -2.83 -12.51 11.95
N ALA A 232 -2.95 -11.21 11.68
CA ALA A 232 -4.25 -10.56 11.53
C ALA A 232 -5.04 -11.13 10.34
N ALA A 233 -4.38 -11.49 9.24
CA ALA A 233 -5.04 -12.07 8.06
C ALA A 233 -5.68 -13.44 8.35
N TYR A 234 -4.97 -14.32 9.05
CA TYR A 234 -5.49 -15.65 9.43
C TYR A 234 -6.67 -15.57 10.41
N ASN A 235 -6.68 -14.58 11.30
CA ASN A 235 -7.79 -14.37 12.24
C ASN A 235 -8.98 -13.67 11.57
N PHE A 236 -8.72 -12.79 10.60
CA PHE A 236 -9.75 -12.09 9.83
C PHE A 236 -10.59 -13.06 8.99
N GLU A 237 -9.94 -14.03 8.33
CA GLU A 237 -10.60 -15.10 7.57
C GLU A 237 -11.66 -15.85 8.41
N LYS A 238 -11.37 -16.09 9.69
CA LYS A 238 -12.25 -16.82 10.61
C LYS A 238 -13.43 -15.99 11.13
N SER A 239 -13.44 -14.69 10.88
CA SER A 239 -14.45 -13.78 11.42
C SER A 239 -15.72 -13.71 10.57
N PHE A 240 -15.70 -14.25 9.34
CA PHE A 240 -16.81 -14.11 8.38
C PHE A 240 -17.07 -15.38 7.54
N PRO A 241 -17.38 -16.54 8.14
CA PRO A 241 -17.41 -17.81 7.40
C PRO A 241 -18.50 -17.91 6.33
N ASP A 242 -19.59 -17.17 6.44
CA ASP A 242 -20.80 -17.34 5.60
C ASP A 242 -21.36 -15.99 5.11
N LEU A 243 -20.66 -15.34 4.18
CA LEU A 243 -21.13 -14.10 3.56
C LEU A 243 -21.63 -14.38 2.13
N SER A 244 -22.93 -14.62 2.00
CA SER A 244 -23.69 -14.45 0.75
C SER A 244 -24.89 -13.56 1.02
N GLY A 245 -25.09 -12.47 0.26
CA GLY A 245 -26.26 -11.59 0.38
C GLY A 245 -25.99 -10.12 0.75
N LYS A 246 -27.09 -9.37 0.82
CA LYS A 246 -27.21 -7.91 0.98
C LYS A 246 -26.41 -7.38 2.19
N GLY A 247 -25.71 -6.27 2.01
CA GLY A 247 -24.85 -5.63 3.01
C GLY A 247 -25.31 -4.23 3.45
N ASN A 248 -24.67 -3.69 4.49
CA ASN A 248 -24.99 -2.38 5.07
C ASN A 248 -23.85 -1.36 4.80
N PHE A 249 -24.20 -0.17 4.29
CA PHE A 249 -23.29 0.97 4.27
C PHE A 249 -23.59 1.89 5.45
N THR A 250 -22.64 2.07 6.37
CA THR A 250 -22.80 2.91 7.58
C THR A 250 -21.74 4.00 7.61
N VAL A 251 -22.16 5.24 7.88
CA VAL A 251 -21.27 6.39 8.11
C VAL A 251 -21.51 6.90 9.53
N ASN A 252 -20.48 6.87 10.38
CA ASN A 252 -20.51 7.38 11.76
C ASN A 252 -19.53 8.56 11.88
N ALA A 253 -19.98 9.72 12.38
CA ALA A 253 -19.12 10.87 12.64
C ALA A 253 -19.47 11.53 13.98
N THR A 254 -18.47 11.81 14.82
CA THR A 254 -18.65 12.44 16.13
C THR A 254 -18.90 13.94 16.06
N SER A 255 -18.46 14.59 14.97
CA SER A 255 -18.63 16.03 14.75
C SER A 255 -19.60 16.30 13.59
N THR A 256 -19.10 16.35 12.36
CA THR A 256 -19.88 16.80 11.20
C THR A 256 -19.72 15.85 10.03
N ILE A 257 -20.82 15.59 9.31
CA ILE A 257 -20.82 15.03 7.95
C ILE A 257 -21.25 16.16 7.02
N ALA A 258 -20.41 16.52 6.05
CA ALA A 258 -20.71 17.53 5.04
C ALA A 258 -20.80 16.86 3.66
N LEU A 259 -21.92 17.02 2.97
CA LEU A 259 -22.16 16.51 1.63
C LEU A 259 -22.53 17.70 0.75
N SER A 260 -21.80 17.92 -0.34
CA SER A 260 -22.01 19.04 -1.26
C SER A 260 -21.89 18.58 -2.71
N ALA A 261 -22.82 18.97 -3.57
CA ALA A 261 -22.77 18.75 -5.00
C ALA A 261 -22.85 20.08 -5.75
N GLY A 262 -22.01 20.27 -6.78
CA GLY A 262 -21.97 21.51 -7.56
C GLY A 262 -23.06 21.64 -8.65
N ALA A 263 -23.73 20.53 -8.98
CA ALA A 263 -24.80 20.50 -9.97
C ALA A 263 -26.04 19.80 -9.41
N ASN A 264 -26.03 18.47 -9.34
CA ASN A 264 -27.18 17.66 -8.95
C ASN A 264 -26.83 16.72 -7.80
N TRP A 265 -27.78 16.54 -6.88
CA TRP A 265 -27.78 15.49 -5.86
C TRP A 265 -29.06 14.65 -6.01
N SER A 266 -28.93 13.33 -6.00
CA SER A 266 -30.06 12.39 -6.12
C SER A 266 -29.91 11.25 -5.12
N GLN A 267 -30.99 10.91 -4.43
CA GLN A 267 -31.06 9.80 -3.48
C GLN A 267 -32.30 8.97 -3.78
N ASN A 268 -32.09 7.70 -4.15
CA ASN A 268 -33.15 6.74 -4.40
C ASN A 268 -33.10 5.64 -3.33
N VAL A 269 -34.26 5.26 -2.79
CA VAL A 269 -34.39 4.20 -1.80
C VAL A 269 -35.55 3.30 -2.21
N ASP A 270 -35.26 2.05 -2.57
CA ASP A 270 -36.29 1.08 -3.00
C ASP A 270 -37.16 0.58 -1.83
N GLY A 271 -36.56 0.56 -0.63
CA GLY A 271 -37.22 0.18 0.61
C GLY A 271 -37.74 1.40 1.37
N GLN A 272 -37.39 1.47 2.67
CA GLN A 272 -37.79 2.57 3.55
C GLN A 272 -36.62 3.54 3.76
N ALA A 273 -36.89 4.85 3.63
CA ALA A 273 -36.03 5.90 4.14
C ALA A 273 -36.55 6.38 5.50
N SER A 274 -35.66 6.55 6.49
CA SER A 274 -35.98 7.12 7.80
C SER A 274 -34.92 8.14 8.18
N MET A 275 -35.34 9.33 8.60
CA MET A 275 -34.45 10.40 9.04
C MET A 275 -34.91 10.90 10.40
N THR A 276 -34.00 10.94 11.37
CA THR A 276 -34.27 11.45 12.72
C THR A 276 -33.26 12.53 13.05
N TYR A 277 -33.75 13.69 13.50
CA TYR A 277 -32.92 14.83 13.88
C TYR A 277 -33.10 15.08 15.38
N GLY A 278 -32.00 15.08 16.15
CA GLY A 278 -32.06 15.32 17.60
C GLY A 278 -32.32 16.78 18.00
N ARG A 279 -32.21 17.72 17.04
CA ARG A 279 -32.49 19.15 17.20
C ARG A 279 -33.24 19.68 15.98
N ASN A 280 -32.64 20.60 15.22
CA ASN A 280 -33.31 21.30 14.13
C ASN A 280 -33.01 20.65 12.77
N LEU A 281 -34.02 20.61 11.90
CA LEU A 281 -33.87 20.45 10.45
C LEU A 281 -34.10 21.82 9.81
N SER A 282 -33.16 22.30 9.00
CA SER A 282 -33.30 23.51 8.20
C SER A 282 -33.12 23.16 6.73
N GLN A 283 -34.14 23.42 5.92
CA GLN A 283 -34.12 23.22 4.47
C GLN A 283 -34.38 24.55 3.78
N THR A 284 -33.50 24.91 2.85
CA THR A 284 -33.65 26.12 2.04
C THR A 284 -33.61 25.70 0.59
N VAL A 285 -34.69 25.99 -0.14
CA VAL A 285 -34.84 25.67 -1.56
C VAL A 285 -35.21 26.96 -2.27
N ARG A 286 -34.52 27.27 -3.37
CA ARG A 286 -34.70 28.55 -4.09
C ARG A 286 -35.91 28.56 -5.00
N ASP A 287 -36.15 27.44 -5.67
CA ASP A 287 -37.21 27.31 -6.65
C ASP A 287 -38.41 26.59 -6.02
N ASN A 288 -38.46 25.26 -6.13
CA ASN A 288 -39.64 24.50 -5.72
C ASN A 288 -39.30 23.27 -4.85
N VAL A 289 -40.15 23.04 -3.84
CA VAL A 289 -40.26 21.75 -3.15
C VAL A 289 -41.50 21.05 -3.68
N ARG A 290 -41.39 19.76 -3.99
CA ARG A 290 -42.52 18.94 -4.40
C ARG A 290 -42.49 17.62 -3.63
N GLU A 291 -43.58 17.34 -2.92
CA GLU A 291 -43.77 16.10 -2.19
C GLU A 291 -44.98 15.36 -2.77
N ASN A 292 -44.73 14.20 -3.37
CA ASN A 292 -45.80 13.34 -3.87
C ASN A 292 -45.92 12.14 -2.94
N THR A 293 -47.05 12.00 -2.27
CA THR A 293 -47.33 10.87 -1.37
C THR A 293 -48.45 10.02 -1.97
N GLY A 294 -48.22 8.71 -2.12
CA GLY A 294 -49.21 7.79 -2.71
C GLY A 294 -50.33 7.37 -1.75
N LYS A 295 -50.12 7.53 -0.45
CA LYS A 295 -51.09 7.26 0.62
C LYS A 295 -51.13 8.47 1.57
N ASP A 296 -50.90 8.24 2.86
CA ASP A 296 -51.09 9.26 3.90
C ASP A 296 -49.87 10.19 4.01
N HIS A 297 -50.16 11.49 4.14
CA HIS A 297 -49.20 12.52 4.51
C HIS A 297 -49.64 13.14 5.83
N SER A 298 -48.79 13.12 6.86
CA SER A 298 -49.14 13.59 8.20
C SER A 298 -48.11 14.57 8.77
N HIS A 299 -48.60 15.66 9.35
CA HIS A 299 -47.82 16.58 10.16
C HIS A 299 -48.33 16.54 11.59
N VAL A 300 -47.46 16.13 12.52
CA VAL A 300 -47.75 16.17 13.97
C VAL A 300 -46.85 17.23 14.59
N VAL A 301 -47.46 18.31 15.09
CA VAL A 301 -46.74 19.47 15.62
C VAL A 301 -47.19 19.72 17.05
N GLY A 302 -46.27 19.60 18.01
CA GLY A 302 -46.58 19.74 19.44
C GLY A 302 -46.80 21.18 19.93
N ALA A 303 -46.44 22.17 19.13
CA ALA A 303 -46.61 23.59 19.46
C ALA A 303 -47.29 24.35 18.31
N LYS A 304 -46.55 25.17 17.55
CA LYS A 304 -47.12 26.03 16.48
C LYS A 304 -46.89 25.41 15.11
N TYR A 305 -47.96 25.21 14.35
CA TYR A 305 -47.90 24.91 12.92
C TYR A 305 -48.17 26.19 12.13
N ARG A 306 -47.24 26.57 11.25
CA ARG A 306 -47.29 27.84 10.53
C ARG A 306 -47.17 27.57 9.02
N LEU A 307 -48.12 28.10 8.27
CA LEU A 307 -48.11 28.13 6.81
C LEU A 307 -48.21 29.60 6.39
N ASP A 308 -47.14 30.13 5.80
CA ASP A 308 -47.13 31.45 5.20
C ASP A 308 -46.97 31.31 3.70
N ALA A 309 -47.88 31.90 2.94
CA ALA A 309 -47.72 32.12 1.52
C ALA A 309 -47.97 33.60 1.22
N HIS A 310 -47.18 34.15 0.32
CA HIS A 310 -47.30 35.55 -0.08
C HIS A 310 -48.40 35.78 -1.12
N GLU A 311 -48.70 34.76 -1.94
CA GLU A 311 -49.69 34.86 -3.02
C GLU A 311 -50.98 34.10 -2.72
N GLU A 312 -50.88 32.79 -2.48
CA GLU A 312 -52.06 31.93 -2.27
C GLU A 312 -51.74 30.74 -1.37
N ILE A 313 -52.68 30.39 -0.49
CA ILE A 313 -52.78 29.08 0.13
C ILE A 313 -54.04 28.40 -0.42
N HIS A 314 -53.87 27.24 -1.05
CA HIS A 314 -54.96 26.46 -1.63
C HIS A 314 -55.01 25.06 -1.01
N LEU A 315 -56.09 24.77 -0.29
CA LEU A 315 -56.39 23.47 0.28
C LEU A 315 -57.53 22.85 -0.53
N ARG A 316 -57.32 21.65 -1.09
CA ARG A 316 -58.29 21.02 -1.98
C ARG A 316 -58.52 19.56 -1.64
N SER A 317 -59.78 19.14 -1.67
CA SER A 317 -60.19 17.74 -1.60
C SER A 317 -61.27 17.47 -2.65
N GLY A 318 -60.90 16.77 -3.73
CA GLY A 318 -61.80 16.54 -4.87
C GLY A 318 -62.31 17.85 -5.49
N ALA A 319 -63.63 18.07 -5.38
CA ALA A 319 -64.31 19.30 -5.84
C ALA A 319 -64.45 20.38 -4.75
N ALA A 320 -64.14 20.06 -3.49
CA ALA A 320 -64.16 21.01 -2.39
C ALA A 320 -62.80 21.71 -2.25
N GLU A 321 -62.81 23.00 -1.94
CA GLU A 321 -61.60 23.79 -1.75
C GLU A 321 -61.77 24.95 -0.77
N ILE A 322 -60.66 25.31 -0.13
CA ILE A 322 -60.47 26.54 0.64
C ILE A 322 -59.27 27.27 0.01
N ARG A 323 -59.46 28.54 -0.36
CA ARG A 323 -58.40 29.39 -0.91
C ARG A 323 -58.28 30.67 -0.10
N LEU A 324 -57.04 31.00 0.28
CA LEU A 324 -56.65 32.25 0.94
C LEU A 324 -55.76 33.02 -0.04
N LYS A 325 -56.17 34.24 -0.39
CA LYS A 325 -55.45 35.09 -1.34
C LYS A 325 -54.73 36.25 -0.65
N ALA A 326 -53.70 36.76 -1.31
CA ALA A 326 -52.93 37.92 -0.85
C ALA A 326 -53.77 39.20 -0.61
N ASP A 327 -54.88 39.36 -1.34
CA ASP A 327 -55.80 40.50 -1.19
C ASP A 327 -56.75 40.37 0.01
N GLY A 328 -56.62 39.30 0.80
CA GLY A 328 -57.48 38.99 1.95
C GLY A 328 -58.77 38.25 1.59
N THR A 329 -59.01 37.95 0.30
CA THR A 329 -60.18 37.15 -0.12
C THR A 329 -60.05 35.72 0.38
N ILE A 330 -61.10 35.24 1.05
CA ILE A 330 -61.25 33.84 1.46
C ILE A 330 -62.37 33.22 0.64
N ILE A 331 -62.08 32.12 -0.06
CA ILE A 331 -63.06 31.36 -0.86
C ILE A 331 -63.23 29.99 -0.21
N ILE A 332 -64.48 29.64 0.10
CA ILE A 332 -64.88 28.30 0.55
C ILE A 332 -65.90 27.79 -0.45
N ASN A 333 -65.54 26.73 -1.19
CA ASN A 333 -66.39 26.17 -2.24
C ASN A 333 -66.56 24.66 -2.03
N GLY A 334 -67.79 24.16 -2.23
CA GLY A 334 -68.15 22.77 -2.05
C GLY A 334 -69.60 22.51 -2.43
N LYS A 335 -69.99 21.23 -2.44
CA LYS A 335 -71.38 20.81 -2.72
C LYS A 335 -72.33 21.23 -1.60
N ASP A 336 -71.96 20.89 -0.37
CA ASP A 336 -72.72 21.15 0.85
C ASP A 336 -71.75 21.79 1.86
N LEU A 337 -72.18 22.84 2.56
CA LEU A 337 -71.45 23.44 3.68
C LEU A 337 -72.30 23.34 4.94
N THR A 338 -71.84 22.55 5.90
CA THR A 338 -72.50 22.37 7.20
C THR A 338 -71.60 22.90 8.29
N ALA A 339 -72.08 23.88 9.06
CA ALA A 339 -71.41 24.39 10.25
C ALA A 339 -72.21 24.01 11.51
N MET A 340 -71.65 23.14 12.35
CA MET A 340 -72.23 22.76 13.63
C MET A 340 -71.48 23.51 14.73
N LEU A 341 -72.14 24.48 15.36
CA LEU A 341 -71.53 25.39 16.33
C LEU A 341 -72.30 25.30 17.65
N SER A 342 -71.57 25.15 18.76
CA SER A 342 -72.14 24.93 20.10
C SER A 342 -72.15 26.17 21.00
N GLY A 343 -71.48 27.24 20.58
CA GLY A 343 -71.45 28.53 21.27
C GLY A 343 -72.08 29.64 20.44
N ASP A 344 -72.10 30.85 21.01
CA ASP A 344 -72.57 32.04 20.31
C ASP A 344 -71.81 32.22 19.00
N THR A 345 -72.58 32.39 17.92
CA THR A 345 -72.05 32.57 16.58
C THR A 345 -72.51 33.92 16.06
N SER A 346 -71.57 34.73 15.58
CA SER A 346 -71.87 36.02 14.96
C SER A 346 -71.22 36.12 13.58
N VAL A 347 -71.97 36.64 12.62
CA VAL A 347 -71.46 37.03 11.30
C VAL A 347 -71.67 38.52 11.18
N THR A 348 -70.57 39.27 11.16
CA THR A 348 -70.58 40.73 11.05
C THR A 348 -69.93 41.14 9.73
N SER A 349 -70.48 42.17 9.08
CA SER A 349 -69.89 42.77 7.89
C SER A 349 -70.01 44.28 7.99
N GLY A 350 -68.91 44.98 7.69
CA GLY A 350 -68.95 46.43 7.45
C GLY A 350 -69.63 46.79 6.13
N GLY A 351 -69.92 45.79 5.28
CA GLY A 351 -70.65 45.92 4.03
C GLY A 351 -71.93 45.06 4.01
N LYS A 352 -72.28 44.54 2.83
CA LYS A 352 -73.50 43.74 2.61
C LYS A 352 -73.24 42.26 2.88
N ILE A 353 -74.14 41.61 3.62
CA ILE A 353 -74.26 40.15 3.67
C ILE A 353 -75.29 39.71 2.62
N GLY A 354 -74.90 38.80 1.73
CA GLY A 354 -75.79 38.24 0.70
C GLY A 354 -76.06 36.77 0.96
N LEU A 355 -77.32 36.41 1.16
CA LEU A 355 -77.78 35.02 1.25
C LEU A 355 -78.70 34.73 0.06
N LYS A 356 -78.43 33.64 -0.68
CA LYS A 356 -79.22 33.23 -1.84
C LYS A 356 -79.44 31.73 -1.80
N GLY A 357 -80.71 31.32 -1.77
CA GLY A 357 -81.14 29.93 -1.78
C GLY A 357 -82.61 29.83 -2.16
N GLN A 358 -83.09 28.61 -2.43
CA GLN A 358 -84.53 28.39 -2.66
C GLN A 358 -85.38 28.68 -1.42
N ARG A 359 -84.80 28.48 -0.22
CA ARG A 359 -85.38 28.77 1.09
C ARG A 359 -84.28 29.23 2.04
N ILE A 360 -84.56 30.28 2.82
CA ILE A 360 -83.69 30.76 3.89
C ILE A 360 -84.58 30.87 5.12
N ASP A 361 -84.31 30.05 6.12
CA ASP A 361 -85.01 30.11 7.41
C ASP A 361 -84.17 30.95 8.38
N LEU A 362 -84.69 32.12 8.75
CA LEU A 362 -84.15 32.96 9.83
C LEU A 362 -85.21 32.93 10.93
N ASN A 363 -84.87 32.40 12.10
CA ASN A 363 -85.75 32.40 13.27
C ASN A 363 -85.48 33.61 14.15
#